data_AF-A0A7J4VA56-F1
#
_entry.id   AF-A0A7J4VA56-F1
#
_cell.length_a   1.000
_cell.length_b   1.000
_cell.length_c   1.000
_cell.angle_alpha   90.00
_cell.angle_beta   90.00
_cell.angle_gamma   90.00
#
_symmetry.space_group_name_H-M   'P 1'
#
loop_
_entity.id
_entity.type
_entity.pdbx_description
1 polymer ?
#
loop_
_entity_poly.entity_id
_entity_poly.type
_entity_poly.pdbx_seq_one_letter_code
_entity_poly.pdbx_strand_id
1 'polypeptide(L)'
;MKILPRFAGSTFRTARERRFFANVYEANFNKPEVNFWDYQASLAFALEGGLSIIPAQNLVSNIGSVGTHFGGGEKYFDLPVPEIFKIESHSVAVKADRVYDSCHFRNHLLPLHSRPLIKKIQNRLRKMFP
;
A
#
# COMPACT_ATOMS: atom_id res chain seq x y z
N MET A 1 5.54 7.36 19.09
CA MET A 1 4.15 6.93 19.35
C MET A 1 4.01 5.44 19.07
N LYS A 2 3.33 4.66 19.93
CA LYS A 2 2.95 3.26 19.64
C LYS A 2 1.60 3.24 18.92
N ILE A 3 1.56 2.71 17.70
CA ILE A 3 0.40 2.76 16.80
C ILE A 3 -0.49 1.52 16.98
N LEU A 4 0.09 0.36 17.28
CA LEU A 4 -0.66 -0.90 17.37
C LEU A 4 -1.92 -0.85 18.26
N PRO A 5 -1.92 -0.21 19.45
CA PRO A 5 -3.12 -0.13 20.30
C PRO A 5 -4.25 0.71 19.68
N ARG A 6 -3.93 1.61 18.75
CA ARG A 6 -4.91 2.49 18.09
C ARG A 6 -5.68 1.79 16.96
N PHE A 7 -5.30 0.57 16.60
CA PHE A 7 -6.03 -0.26 15.63
C PHE A 7 -7.17 -1.07 16.25
N ALA A 8 -7.62 -0.74 17.47
CA ALA A 8 -8.77 -1.41 18.08
C ALA A 8 -10.07 -1.25 17.27
N GLY A 9 -10.19 -0.17 16.48
CA GLY A 9 -11.28 0.06 15.53
C GLY A 9 -10.91 -0.04 14.04
N SER A 10 -9.71 -0.56 13.70
CA SER A 10 -9.24 -0.52 12.31
C SER A 10 -9.86 -1.57 11.39
N THR A 11 -9.72 -1.34 10.08
CA THR A 11 -10.13 -2.27 9.01
C THR A 11 -9.28 -3.55 8.93
N PHE A 12 -8.15 -3.61 9.64
CA PHE A 12 -7.22 -4.75 9.59
C PHE A 12 -7.75 -5.96 10.38
N ARG A 13 -8.07 -7.05 9.66
CA ARG A 13 -8.80 -8.19 10.22
C ARG A 13 -7.97 -9.02 11.17
N THR A 14 -6.75 -9.36 10.78
CA THR A 14 -5.93 -10.29 11.55
C THR A 14 -4.99 -9.55 12.50
N ALA A 15 -4.66 -10.18 13.63
CA ALA A 15 -3.62 -9.66 14.51
C ALA A 15 -2.26 -9.54 13.79
N ARG A 16 -2.04 -10.39 12.77
CA ARG A 16 -0.85 -10.35 11.93
C ARG A 16 -0.81 -9.11 11.04
N GLU A 17 -1.91 -8.79 10.35
CA GLU A 17 -2.05 -7.57 9.55
C GLU A 17 -1.91 -6.32 10.41
N ARG A 18 -2.60 -6.27 11.55
CA ARG A 18 -2.49 -5.15 12.50
C ARG A 18 -1.05 -4.90 12.93
N ARG A 19 -0.32 -5.96 13.31
CA ARG A 19 1.11 -5.85 13.66
C ARG A 19 1.96 -5.42 12.48
N PHE A 20 1.72 -5.98 11.30
CA PHE A 20 2.44 -5.64 10.09
C PHE A 20 2.33 -4.14 9.79
N PHE A 21 1.11 -3.62 9.69
CA PHE A 21 0.88 -2.21 9.36
C PHE A 21 1.32 -1.30 10.50
N ALA A 22 1.14 -1.69 11.76
CA ALA A 22 1.63 -0.90 12.90
C ALA A 22 3.15 -0.71 12.82
N ASN A 23 3.90 -1.77 12.51
CA ASN A 23 5.36 -1.68 12.35
C ASN A 23 5.74 -0.76 11.17
N VAL A 24 5.02 -0.85 10.05
CA VAL A 24 5.25 0.00 8.86
C VAL A 24 5.02 1.47 9.19
N TYR A 25 3.91 1.81 9.85
CA TYR A 25 3.64 3.19 10.23
C TYR A 25 4.57 3.68 11.34
N GLU A 26 4.88 2.86 12.34
CA GLU A 26 5.79 3.26 13.45
C GLU A 26 7.20 3.57 12.94
N ALA A 27 7.67 2.81 11.94
CA ALA A 27 8.97 3.01 11.32
C ALA A 27 9.10 4.31 10.51
N ASN A 28 7.99 4.96 10.15
CA ASN A 28 8.00 6.16 9.33
C ASN A 28 7.40 7.38 10.05
N PHE A 29 6.40 7.19 10.90
CA PHE A 29 5.74 8.26 11.65
C PHE A 29 6.65 8.96 12.65
N ASN A 30 7.60 8.23 13.25
CA ASN A 30 8.53 8.78 14.24
C ASN A 30 9.80 9.39 13.63
N LYS A 31 9.83 9.63 12.31
CA LYS A 31 10.96 10.24 11.60
C LYS A 31 10.67 11.70 11.25
N PRO A 32 10.89 12.65 12.17
CA PRO A 32 10.59 14.07 11.95
C PRO A 32 11.38 14.69 10.79
N GLU A 33 12.51 14.10 10.42
CA GLU A 33 13.39 14.55 9.34
C GLU A 33 12.91 14.22 7.93
N VAL A 34 11.83 13.45 7.79
CA VAL A 34 11.31 13.05 6.47
C VAL A 34 9.85 13.45 6.28
N ASN A 35 9.59 14.22 5.23
CA ASN A 35 8.25 14.62 4.80
C ASN A 35 7.54 13.44 4.08
N PHE A 36 7.07 12.46 4.86
CA PHE A 36 6.29 11.32 4.38
C PHE A 36 4.78 11.54 4.58
N TRP A 37 4.23 12.49 3.83
CA TRP A 37 2.80 12.84 3.89
C TRP A 37 1.91 11.66 3.47
N ASP A 38 2.41 10.81 2.58
CA ASP A 38 1.78 9.56 2.14
C ASP A 38 1.57 8.58 3.31
N TYR A 39 2.57 8.39 4.17
CA TYR A 39 2.45 7.53 5.35
C TYR A 39 1.51 8.11 6.40
N GLN A 40 1.55 9.43 6.62
CA GLN A 40 0.68 10.12 7.56
C GLN A 40 -0.79 10.03 7.12
N ALA A 41 -1.07 10.29 5.84
CA ALA A 41 -2.40 10.16 5.26
C ALA A 41 -2.89 8.71 5.32
N SER A 42 -2.05 7.75 4.92
CA SER A 42 -2.38 6.32 4.97
C SER A 42 -2.69 5.84 6.39
N LEU A 43 -1.95 6.32 7.39
CA LEU A 43 -2.23 6.03 8.80
C LEU A 43 -3.58 6.61 9.23
N ALA A 44 -3.88 7.86 8.84
CA ALA A 44 -5.17 8.48 9.16
C ALA A 44 -6.33 7.66 8.59
N PHE A 45 -6.25 7.24 7.32
CA PHE A 45 -7.25 6.36 6.73
C PHE A 45 -7.37 5.04 7.48
N ALA A 46 -6.26 4.41 7.86
CA ALA A 46 -6.29 3.15 8.59
C ALA A 46 -6.92 3.26 9.99
N LEU A 47 -6.77 4.41 10.66
CA LEU A 47 -7.36 4.68 11.98
C LEU A 47 -8.86 4.97 11.89
N GLU A 48 -9.30 5.66 10.84
CA GLU A 48 -10.70 6.05 10.63
C GLU A 48 -11.52 5.01 9.83
N GLY A 49 -10.96 3.82 9.61
CA GLY A 49 -11.65 2.75 8.89
C GLY A 49 -11.86 3.03 7.39
N GLY A 50 -10.96 3.82 6.80
CA GLY A 50 -10.96 4.19 5.39
C GLY A 50 -10.96 2.98 4.46
N LEU A 51 -11.66 3.14 3.33
CA LEU A 51 -11.80 2.14 2.28
C LEU A 51 -11.21 2.69 0.98
N SER A 52 -10.66 1.80 0.16
CA SER A 52 -10.23 2.12 -1.20
C SER A 52 -11.06 1.34 -2.21
N ILE A 53 -11.21 1.92 -3.41
CA ILE A 53 -11.77 1.23 -4.56
C ILE A 53 -10.61 0.59 -5.30
N ILE A 54 -10.67 -0.74 -5.46
CA ILE A 54 -9.69 -1.47 -6.25
C ILE A 54 -10.35 -1.81 -7.60
N PRO A 55 -9.94 -1.16 -8.69
CA PRO A 55 -10.50 -1.49 -9.98
C PRO A 55 -9.96 -2.84 -10.45
N ALA A 56 -10.81 -3.65 -11.07
CA ALA A 56 -10.41 -4.92 -11.66
C ALA A 56 -9.57 -4.74 -12.96
N GLN A 57 -9.62 -3.54 -13.55
CA GLN A 57 -8.99 -3.20 -14.81
C GLN A 57 -8.39 -1.80 -14.74
N ASN A 58 -7.50 -1.46 -15.67
CA ASN A 58 -6.94 -0.11 -15.73
C ASN A 58 -8.04 0.89 -16.12
N LEU A 59 -8.18 1.98 -15.37
CA LEU A 59 -9.23 2.97 -15.60
C LEU A 59 -8.74 4.22 -16.35
N VAL A 60 -7.42 4.44 -16.39
CA VAL A 60 -6.82 5.66 -16.95
C VAL A 60 -5.54 5.28 -17.69
N SER A 61 -5.39 5.76 -18.93
CA SER A 61 -4.13 5.78 -19.65
C SER A 61 -3.42 7.10 -19.36
N ASN A 62 -2.10 7.12 -19.52
CA ASN A 62 -1.21 8.26 -19.28
C ASN A 62 -0.96 8.59 -17.79
N ILE A 63 -1.06 7.60 -16.88
CA ILE A 63 -0.72 7.82 -15.46
C ILE A 63 0.78 8.12 -15.35
N GLY A 64 1.14 9.31 -14.87
CA GLY A 64 2.54 9.70 -14.68
C GLY A 64 3.27 10.09 -15.97
N SER A 65 2.56 10.26 -17.09
CA SER A 65 3.14 10.77 -18.35
C SER A 65 3.57 12.24 -18.28
N VAL A 66 3.14 12.96 -17.23
CA VAL A 66 3.51 14.35 -16.95
C VAL A 66 3.80 14.48 -15.45
N GLY A 67 4.91 15.13 -15.08
CA GLY A 67 5.23 15.42 -13.68
C GLY A 67 6.71 15.66 -13.42
N THR A 68 7.04 16.05 -12.18
CA THR A 68 8.41 16.34 -11.72
C THR A 68 9.35 15.13 -11.75
N HIS A 69 8.80 13.93 -11.81
CA HIS A 69 9.55 12.67 -11.90
C HIS A 69 9.38 11.97 -13.26
N PHE A 70 8.88 12.68 -14.28
CA PHE A 70 8.74 12.12 -15.62
C PHE A 70 10.12 11.97 -16.29
N GLY A 71 10.59 10.73 -16.41
CA GLY A 71 11.79 10.37 -17.18
C GLY A 71 11.49 9.87 -18.60
N GLY A 72 10.22 9.73 -18.98
CA GLY A 72 9.78 9.07 -20.21
C GLY A 72 9.95 7.54 -20.19
N GLY A 73 9.29 6.86 -21.14
CA GLY A 73 9.60 5.46 -21.50
C GLY A 73 9.11 4.36 -20.54
N GLU A 74 8.26 4.66 -19.57
CA GLU A 74 7.71 3.61 -18.70
C GLU A 74 6.56 2.87 -19.39
N LYS A 75 6.68 1.54 -19.46
CA LYS A 75 5.69 0.63 -20.06
C LYS A 75 4.28 0.70 -19.46
N TYR A 76 4.13 1.37 -18.32
CA TYR A 76 2.86 1.48 -17.61
C TYR A 76 2.07 2.74 -17.97
N PHE A 77 2.69 3.71 -18.64
CA PHE A 77 2.02 4.97 -18.99
C PHE A 77 0.87 4.73 -19.96
N ASP A 78 1.09 3.91 -20.99
CA ASP A 78 0.12 3.69 -22.06
C ASP A 78 -0.67 2.39 -21.91
N LEU A 79 -0.90 1.93 -20.67
CA LEU A 79 -1.74 0.76 -20.45
C LEU A 79 -3.15 1.03 -21.00
N PRO A 80 -3.69 0.14 -21.85
CA PRO A 80 -4.98 0.36 -22.48
C PRO A 80 -6.08 0.43 -21.42
N VAL A 81 -6.98 1.38 -21.60
CA VAL A 81 -8.22 1.48 -20.81
C VAL A 81 -9.30 0.74 -21.58
N PRO A 82 -9.89 -0.32 -21.01
CA PRO A 82 -10.98 -1.04 -21.66
C PRO A 82 -12.20 -0.13 -21.85
N GLU A 83 -12.80 -0.11 -23.05
CA GLU A 83 -13.98 0.73 -23.37
C GLU A 83 -15.21 0.44 -22.49
N ILE A 84 -15.22 -0.72 -21.83
CA ILE A 84 -16.38 -1.30 -21.16
C ILE A 84 -16.62 -0.65 -19.79
N PHE A 85 -15.62 -0.01 -19.17
CA PHE A 85 -15.80 0.55 -17.83
C PHE A 85 -16.52 1.90 -17.86
N LYS A 86 -17.83 1.89 -17.57
CA LYS A 86 -18.63 3.09 -17.31
C LYS A 86 -19.17 3.04 -15.89
N ILE A 87 -19.04 4.15 -15.16
CA ILE A 87 -19.66 4.32 -13.84
C ILE A 87 -21.11 4.72 -14.09
N GLU A 88 -22.02 3.74 -14.04
CA GLU A 88 -23.45 4.00 -14.26
C GLU A 88 -24.16 4.52 -13.00
N SER A 89 -23.73 4.08 -11.82
CA SER A 89 -24.24 4.56 -10.54
C SER A 89 -23.28 4.27 -9.39
N HIS A 90 -23.35 5.09 -8.34
CA HIS A 90 -22.65 4.82 -7.09
C HIS A 90 -23.50 3.86 -6.23
N SER A 91 -22.88 2.83 -5.68
CA SER A 91 -23.58 1.91 -4.78
C SER A 91 -24.07 2.65 -3.53
N VAL A 92 -25.33 2.44 -3.16
CA VAL A 92 -25.93 3.04 -1.94
C VAL A 92 -25.27 2.48 -0.66
N ALA A 93 -24.64 1.30 -0.75
CA ALA A 93 -23.92 0.68 0.35
C ALA A 93 -22.49 0.32 -0.07
N VAL A 94 -21.52 0.67 0.77
CA VAL A 94 -20.12 0.30 0.61
C VAL A 94 -19.75 -0.74 1.66
N LYS A 95 -19.13 -1.84 1.22
CA LYS A 95 -18.60 -2.88 2.09
C LYS A 95 -17.18 -3.21 1.68
N ALA A 96 -16.31 -3.43 2.66
CA ALA A 96 -14.96 -3.89 2.43
C ALA A 96 -14.95 -5.29 1.79
N ASP A 97 -14.21 -5.46 0.70
CA ASP A 97 -13.94 -6.78 0.14
C ASP A 97 -12.85 -7.49 0.93
N ARG A 98 -13.33 -8.23 1.93
CA ARG A 98 -12.46 -8.89 2.88
C ARG A 98 -11.72 -10.10 2.31
N VAL A 99 -12.24 -10.71 1.23
CA VAL A 99 -11.58 -11.83 0.56
C VAL A 99 -10.40 -11.29 -0.23
N TYR A 100 -10.63 -10.21 -0.98
CA TYR A 100 -9.58 -9.49 -1.68
C TYR A 100 -8.48 -9.03 -0.71
N ASP A 101 -8.83 -8.35 0.39
CA ASP A 101 -7.84 -7.86 1.36
C ASP A 101 -6.94 -8.97 1.89
N SER A 102 -7.54 -10.11 2.26
CA SER A 102 -6.80 -11.26 2.79
C SER A 102 -5.88 -11.89 1.75
N CYS A 103 -6.34 -11.99 0.51
CA CYS A 103 -5.57 -12.50 -0.62
C CYS A 103 -4.40 -11.56 -0.94
N HIS A 104 -4.67 -10.27 -1.05
CA HIS A 104 -3.71 -9.24 -1.38
C HIS A 104 -2.61 -9.14 -0.30
N PHE A 105 -3.00 -9.12 0.97
CA PHE A 105 -2.05 -9.10 2.08
C PHE A 105 -1.10 -10.32 2.04
N ARG A 106 -1.66 -11.52 1.84
CA ARG A 106 -0.89 -12.77 1.86
C ARG A 106 0.05 -12.91 0.66
N ASN A 107 -0.42 -12.56 -0.53
CA ASN A 107 0.27 -12.86 -1.78
C ASN A 107 1.15 -11.72 -2.28
N HIS A 108 0.88 -10.47 -1.86
CA HIS A 108 1.61 -9.31 -2.36
C HIS A 108 2.33 -8.54 -1.25
N LEU A 109 1.65 -8.16 -0.16
CA LEU A 109 2.26 -7.29 0.85
C LEU A 109 3.26 -8.04 1.76
N LEU A 110 2.86 -9.20 2.26
CA LEU A 110 3.66 -9.99 3.18
C LEU A 110 4.97 -10.47 2.52
N PRO A 111 4.98 -11.03 1.29
CA PRO A 111 6.20 -11.51 0.63
C PRO A 111 7.25 -10.40 0.41
N LEU A 112 6.81 -9.17 0.10
CA LEU A 112 7.70 -8.02 -0.06
C LEU A 112 8.49 -7.70 1.22
N HIS A 113 7.92 -8.00 2.37
CA HIS A 113 8.48 -7.69 3.69
C HIS A 113 9.12 -8.91 4.38
N SER A 114 8.71 -10.13 4.01
CA SER A 114 9.29 -11.37 4.49
C SER A 114 10.49 -11.80 3.63
N ARG A 115 11.45 -10.88 3.43
CA ARG A 115 12.71 -11.21 2.74
C ARG A 115 13.39 -12.40 3.44
N PRO A 116 13.84 -13.43 2.71
CA PRO A 116 14.51 -14.59 3.30
C PRO A 116 15.69 -14.17 4.18
N LEU A 117 15.91 -14.89 5.28
CA LEU A 117 17.00 -14.60 6.22
C LEU A 117 18.36 -14.52 5.50
N ILE A 118 18.57 -15.41 4.54
CA ILE A 118 19.77 -15.46 3.70
C ILE A 118 19.98 -14.14 2.96
N LYS A 119 18.95 -13.60 2.29
CA LYS A 119 19.05 -12.29 1.62
C LYS A 119 19.30 -11.15 2.59
N LYS A 120 18.75 -11.22 3.82
CA LYS A 120 19.04 -10.21 4.86
C LYS A 120 20.51 -10.24 5.30
N ILE A 121 21.07 -11.43 5.49
CA ILE A 121 22.48 -11.64 5.85
C ILE A 121 23.40 -11.17 4.72
N GLN A 122 23.14 -11.62 3.48
CA GLN A 122 23.91 -11.21 2.29
C GLN A 122 23.96 -9.69 2.12
N ASN A 123 22.81 -9.01 2.24
CA ASN A 123 22.75 -7.54 2.13
C ASN A 123 23.52 -6.82 3.26
N ARG A 124 23.58 -7.40 4.46
CA ARG A 124 24.38 -6.84 5.56
C ARG A 124 25.87 -7.01 5.31
N LEU A 125 26.30 -8.20 4.86
CA LEU A 125 27.70 -8.46 4.51
C LEU A 125 28.19 -7.52 3.41
N ARG A 126 27.40 -7.35 2.34
CA ARG A 126 27.73 -6.41 1.24
C ARG A 126 27.84 -4.95 1.68
N LYS A 127 27.16 -4.56 2.77
CA LYS A 127 27.26 -3.21 3.35
C LYS A 127 28.50 -3.04 4.24
N MET A 128 28.93 -4.11 4.90
CA MET A 128 30.10 -4.11 5.79
C MET A 128 31.42 -4.25 5.02
N PHE A 129 31.37 -4.94 3.89
CA PHE A 129 32.50 -5.15 2.97
C PHE A 129 32.09 -4.64 1.59
N PRO A 130 32.12 -3.31 1.35
CA PRO A 130 31.77 -2.71 0.06
C PRO A 130 32.71 -3.12 -1.06
#